data_AF-A0A453JJS5-F1
#
_entry.id   AF-A0A453JJS5-F1
#
_cell.length_a   1.000
_cell.length_b   1.000
_cell.length_c   1.000
_cell.angle_alpha   90.00
_cell.angle_beta   90.00
_cell.angle_gamma   90.00
#
_symmetry.space_group_name_H-M   'P 1'
#
loop_
_entity.id
_entity.type
_entity.pdbx_description
1 polymer ?
#
loop_
_entity_poly.entity_id
_entity_poly.type
_entity_poly.pdbx_seq_one_letter_code
_entity_poly.pdbx_strand_id
1 'polypeptide(L)'
;PKKLPSMASGCCVLVDSGAYIDDTNDSTNDSTARDFTTTGNQMMVSLWPAQPPIPSRLSVHCKRMRLGHVFFQEPKILCAVDCFFVLRIAMGRSPPPINITKKMSDYFIYQSASSTGPSLKLLPHPHPHLFTDNEVGVLPRGNEFTIAVLSQTSYYNFVLYLFKSEDWYWTSKKVLVDSPRLPFPMPL
;
A
#
# COMPACT_ATOMS: atom_id res chain seq x y z
N PRO A 1 10.34 27.76 35.22
CA PRO A 1 9.95 27.20 33.89
C PRO A 1 10.74 25.92 33.59
N LYS A 2 10.10 24.76 33.78
CA LYS A 2 10.72 23.46 33.47
C LYS A 2 10.79 23.30 31.94
N LYS A 3 12.00 23.16 31.44
CA LYS A 3 12.32 22.82 30.05
C LYS A 3 11.82 21.39 29.80
N LEU A 4 10.85 21.20 28.90
CA LEU A 4 10.43 19.87 28.46
C LEU A 4 11.59 19.26 27.64
N PRO A 5 11.93 17.98 27.83
CA PRO A 5 13.06 17.37 27.15
C PRO A 5 12.72 17.09 25.67
N SER A 6 13.72 17.32 24.82
CA SER A 6 13.75 16.87 23.42
C SER A 6 13.87 15.35 23.35
N MET A 7 12.82 14.67 22.92
CA MET A 7 12.90 13.34 22.32
C MET A 7 11.72 13.17 21.37
N ALA A 8 11.95 13.27 20.06
CA ALA A 8 11.08 12.53 19.13
C ALA A 8 11.66 11.12 19.03
N SER A 9 11.38 10.32 20.06
CA SER A 9 11.46 8.86 19.99
C SER A 9 10.62 8.42 18.79
N GLY A 10 11.18 7.63 17.87
CA GLY A 10 10.42 7.10 16.74
C GLY A 10 9.18 6.37 17.25
N CYS A 11 8.01 6.98 17.09
CA CYS A 11 6.75 6.38 17.49
C CYS A 11 6.39 5.33 16.43
N CYS A 12 6.65 4.07 16.73
CA CYS A 12 6.13 2.96 15.92
C CYS A 12 4.63 2.81 16.20
N VAL A 13 3.83 2.77 15.14
CA VAL A 13 2.39 2.48 15.23
C VAL A 13 2.12 1.11 14.63
N LEU A 14 1.28 0.32 15.30
CA LEU A 14 0.69 -0.86 14.70
C LEU A 14 -0.44 -0.39 13.79
N VAL A 15 -0.57 -0.96 12.60
CA VAL A 15 -1.61 -0.63 11.63
C VAL A 15 -2.30 -1.91 11.19
N ASP A 16 -3.63 -1.87 11.12
CA ASP A 16 -4.41 -2.98 10.55
C ASP A 16 -4.16 -3.08 9.04
N SER A 17 -3.96 -4.31 8.55
CA SER A 17 -3.81 -4.54 7.11
C SER A 17 -5.12 -4.35 6.34
N GLY A 18 -6.26 -4.53 6.99
CA GLY A 18 -7.57 -4.23 6.44
C GLY A 18 -7.86 -2.73 6.54
N ALA A 19 -8.34 -2.16 5.44
CA ALA A 19 -8.76 -0.76 5.42
C ALA A 19 -10.29 -0.69 5.28
N TYR A 20 -10.92 -0.06 6.27
CA TYR A 20 -12.36 0.05 6.40
C TYR A 20 -12.93 1.02 5.37
N ILE A 21 -14.06 0.67 4.76
CA ILE A 21 -14.78 1.56 3.84
C ILE A 21 -15.70 2.46 4.67
N ASP A 22 -15.39 3.75 4.73
CA ASP A 22 -16.28 4.75 5.34
C ASP A 22 -17.30 5.20 4.30
N ASP A 23 -18.53 4.73 4.44
CA ASP A 23 -19.68 4.94 3.56
C ASP A 23 -20.63 6.04 4.06
N THR A 24 -20.41 6.57 5.26
CA THR A 24 -21.47 7.30 5.99
C THR A 24 -21.07 8.68 6.49
N ASN A 25 -19.79 9.00 6.67
CA ASN A 25 -19.46 10.16 7.50
C ASN A 25 -18.45 11.16 6.92
N ASP A 26 -18.00 10.96 5.68
CA ASP A 26 -17.07 11.87 4.99
C ASP A 26 -15.87 12.24 5.90
N SER A 27 -15.46 11.30 6.77
CA SER A 27 -14.70 11.63 7.97
C SER A 27 -13.23 11.86 7.63
N THR A 28 -12.74 13.05 7.97
CA THR A 28 -11.36 13.49 7.68
C THR A 28 -10.62 13.90 8.94
N ASN A 29 -9.30 13.79 8.91
CA ASN A 29 -8.40 14.26 9.95
C ASN A 29 -7.09 14.78 9.32
N ASP A 30 -6.12 15.16 10.14
CA ASP A 30 -4.85 15.74 9.66
C ASP A 30 -3.98 14.78 8.83
N SER A 31 -4.29 13.48 8.84
CA SER A 31 -3.65 12.46 8.00
C SER A 31 -4.39 12.19 6.69
N THR A 32 -5.50 12.90 6.43
CA THR A 32 -6.29 12.67 5.22
C THR A 32 -5.50 13.05 3.97
N ALA A 33 -5.34 12.09 3.08
CA ALA A 33 -4.79 12.28 1.75
C ALA A 33 -5.78 11.84 0.67
N ARG A 34 -5.59 12.35 -0.55
CA ARG A 34 -6.52 12.14 -1.67
C ARG A 34 -5.79 11.98 -2.98
N ASP A 35 -6.35 11.13 -3.84
CA ASP A 35 -5.97 11.01 -5.24
C ASP A 35 -7.13 10.39 -6.05
N PHE A 36 -6.93 10.13 -7.33
CA PHE A 36 -7.92 9.53 -8.22
C PHE A 36 -7.53 8.10 -8.60
N THR A 37 -8.54 7.24 -8.72
CA THR A 37 -8.39 5.93 -9.36
C THR A 37 -8.11 6.07 -10.85
N THR A 38 -7.66 4.99 -11.49
CA THR A 38 -7.53 4.92 -12.96
C THR A 38 -8.87 5.16 -13.67
N THR A 39 -9.98 4.88 -12.99
CA THR A 39 -11.35 5.12 -13.46
C THR A 39 -11.87 6.53 -13.14
N GLY A 40 -11.07 7.40 -12.53
CA GLY A 40 -11.42 8.78 -12.22
C GLY A 40 -12.37 8.96 -11.03
N ASN A 41 -12.44 7.98 -10.13
CA ASN A 41 -13.14 8.09 -8.85
C ASN A 41 -12.18 8.71 -7.83
N GLN A 42 -12.63 9.73 -7.09
CA GLN A 42 -11.80 10.37 -6.08
C GLN A 42 -11.73 9.48 -4.82
N MET A 43 -10.54 9.03 -4.48
CA MET A 43 -10.23 8.30 -3.25
C MET A 43 -9.74 9.26 -2.18
N MET A 44 -10.22 9.06 -0.96
CA MET A 44 -9.74 9.70 0.25
C MET A 44 -9.37 8.63 1.26
N VAL A 45 -8.25 8.84 1.94
CA VAL A 45 -7.69 7.88 2.90
C VAL A 45 -7.30 8.64 4.15
N SER A 46 -7.71 8.14 5.32
CA SER A 46 -7.40 8.74 6.63
C SER A 46 -6.90 7.66 7.59
N LEU A 47 -5.79 7.93 8.27
CA LEU A 47 -5.24 7.09 9.33
C LEU A 47 -5.81 7.52 10.69
N TRP A 48 -6.35 6.56 11.43
CA TRP A 48 -6.92 6.75 12.76
C TRP A 48 -5.98 6.12 13.79
N PRO A 49 -5.13 6.94 14.46
CA PRO A 49 -4.16 6.42 15.39
C PRO A 49 -4.86 5.78 16.59
N ALA A 50 -4.34 4.63 17.02
CA ALA A 50 -4.73 3.96 18.25
C ALA A 50 -3.51 3.75 19.15
N GLN A 51 -3.73 3.74 20.46
CA GLN A 51 -2.66 3.47 21.41
C GLN A 51 -2.29 1.99 21.35
N PRO A 52 -1.00 1.63 21.16
CA PRO A 52 -0.56 0.25 21.24
C PRO A 52 -1.02 -0.43 22.54
N PRO A 53 -1.44 -1.70 22.50
CA PRO A 53 -1.29 -2.66 21.40
C PRO A 53 -2.41 -2.62 20.35
N ILE A 54 -3.39 -1.72 20.46
CA ILE A 54 -4.50 -1.65 19.52
C ILE A 54 -3.97 -1.15 18.16
N PRO A 55 -4.24 -1.85 17.04
CA PRO A 55 -3.82 -1.38 15.74
C PRO A 55 -4.60 -0.12 15.34
N SER A 56 -3.86 0.86 14.83
CA SER A 56 -4.42 2.03 14.13
C SER A 56 -5.16 1.55 12.89
N ARG A 57 -6.26 2.23 12.55
CA ARG A 57 -7.12 1.84 11.43
C ARG A 57 -6.98 2.79 10.28
N LEU A 58 -7.13 2.28 9.07
CA LEU A 58 -7.22 3.09 7.86
C LEU A 58 -8.67 3.14 7.41
N SER A 59 -9.22 4.33 7.18
CA SER A 59 -10.49 4.48 6.45
C SER A 59 -10.21 4.85 4.99
N VAL A 60 -11.02 4.28 4.10
CA VAL A 60 -11.06 4.61 2.67
C VAL A 60 -12.46 5.09 2.35
N HIS A 61 -12.57 6.27 1.75
CA HIS A 61 -13.83 6.85 1.33
C HIS A 61 -13.76 7.27 -0.14
N CYS A 62 -14.85 7.06 -0.89
CA CYS A 62 -15.01 7.54 -2.25
C CYS A 62 -16.09 8.62 -2.36
N LYS A 63 -15.70 9.88 -2.14
CA LYS A 63 -16.62 11.04 -2.16
C LYS A 63 -17.33 11.26 -3.49
N ARG A 64 -16.70 10.86 -4.60
CA ARG A 64 -17.22 11.04 -5.97
C ARG A 64 -17.27 9.72 -6.70
N MET A 65 -17.85 8.71 -6.05
CA MET A 65 -18.06 7.42 -6.69
C MET A 65 -19.03 7.59 -7.85
N ARG A 66 -18.62 7.17 -9.05
CA ARG A 66 -19.50 7.16 -10.23
C ARG A 66 -20.71 6.27 -9.95
N LEU A 67 -21.87 6.68 -10.46
CA LEU A 67 -23.12 5.94 -10.27
C LEU A 67 -22.96 4.47 -10.69
N GLY A 68 -23.41 3.56 -9.82
CA GLY A 68 -23.32 2.12 -10.07
C GLY A 68 -21.90 1.53 -9.91
N HIS A 69 -20.91 2.29 -9.46
CA HIS A 69 -19.63 1.71 -9.04
C HIS A 69 -19.73 1.15 -7.62
N VAL A 70 -18.94 0.11 -7.34
CA VAL A 70 -18.81 -0.53 -6.02
C VAL A 70 -17.37 -0.95 -5.80
N PHE A 71 -16.98 -1.14 -4.54
CA PHE A 71 -15.75 -1.87 -4.20
C PHE A 71 -15.96 -3.36 -4.49
N PHE A 72 -15.04 -3.95 -5.25
CA PHE A 72 -15.08 -5.38 -5.57
C PHE A 72 -14.53 -6.23 -4.42
N GLN A 73 -13.63 -5.66 -3.62
CA GLN A 73 -13.04 -6.29 -2.46
C GLN A 73 -12.66 -5.22 -1.45
N GLU A 74 -12.47 -5.64 -0.20
CA GLU A 74 -11.99 -4.75 0.85
C GLU A 74 -10.62 -4.16 0.47
N PRO A 75 -10.45 -2.83 0.61
CA PRO A 75 -9.15 -2.18 0.49
C PRO A 75 -8.14 -2.78 1.47
N LYS A 76 -6.89 -2.92 1.03
CA LYS A 76 -5.88 -3.62 1.83
C LYS A 76 -4.52 -2.95 1.77
N ILE A 77 -3.89 -2.78 2.92
CA ILE A 77 -2.48 -2.41 3.03
C ILE A 77 -1.64 -3.66 2.75
N LEU A 78 -0.79 -3.58 1.73
CA LEU A 78 0.07 -4.68 1.29
C LEU A 78 1.38 -4.72 2.08
N CYS A 79 1.94 -3.56 2.37
CA CYS A 79 3.12 -3.39 3.20
C CYS A 79 3.15 -1.98 3.81
N ALA A 80 3.79 -1.84 4.96
CA ALA A 80 4.00 -0.57 5.64
C ALA A 80 5.42 -0.53 6.23
N VAL A 81 6.16 0.55 5.97
CA VAL A 81 7.51 0.79 6.52
C VAL A 81 7.68 2.29 6.73
N ASP A 82 8.19 2.68 7.90
CA ASP A 82 8.36 4.08 8.32
C ASP A 82 7.07 4.90 8.13
N CYS A 83 7.09 5.93 7.27
CA CYS A 83 5.95 6.77 6.96
C CYS A 83 5.18 6.32 5.71
N PHE A 84 5.54 5.19 5.10
CA PHE A 84 4.96 4.71 3.85
C PHE A 84 4.10 3.47 4.03
N PHE A 85 3.01 3.37 3.25
CA PHE A 85 2.37 2.09 2.99
C PHE A 85 1.80 2.00 1.57
N VAL A 86 1.76 0.78 1.04
CA VAL A 86 1.16 0.48 -0.26
C VAL A 86 -0.28 -0.01 -0.05
N LEU A 87 -1.24 0.68 -0.63
CA LEU A 87 -2.67 0.40 -0.52
C LEU A 87 -3.22 -0.14 -1.84
N ARG A 88 -3.94 -1.25 -1.79
CA ARG A 88 -4.69 -1.82 -2.91
C ARG A 88 -6.17 -1.47 -2.79
N ILE A 89 -6.75 -0.95 -3.88
CA ILE A 89 -8.19 -0.69 -4.01
C ILE A 89 -8.68 -1.36 -5.29
N ALA A 90 -9.70 -2.21 -5.22
CA ALA A 90 -10.36 -2.73 -6.42
C ALA A 90 -11.80 -2.25 -6.46
N MET A 91 -12.15 -1.50 -7.49
CA MET A 91 -13.48 -0.94 -7.66
C MET A 91 -13.83 -0.79 -9.13
N GLY A 92 -15.12 -0.79 -9.44
CA GLY A 92 -15.62 -0.62 -10.79
C GLY A 92 -17.13 -0.76 -10.85
N ARG A 93 -17.68 -0.93 -12.05
CA ARG A 93 -19.14 -1.02 -12.25
C ARG A 93 -19.73 -2.28 -11.62
N SER A 94 -20.90 -2.13 -11.02
CA SER A 94 -21.75 -3.20 -10.51
C SER A 94 -22.56 -3.85 -11.66
N PRO A 95 -22.82 -5.17 -11.62
CA PRO A 95 -22.33 -6.11 -10.61
C PRO A 95 -20.82 -6.37 -10.74
N PRO A 96 -20.11 -6.69 -9.63
CA PRO A 96 -18.71 -7.11 -9.69
C PRO A 96 -18.53 -8.30 -10.65
N PRO A 97 -17.40 -8.40 -11.35
CA PRO A 97 -17.10 -9.57 -12.16
C PRO A 97 -16.97 -10.82 -11.28
N ILE A 98 -17.38 -11.98 -11.81
CA ILE A 98 -17.30 -13.27 -11.10
C ILE A 98 -15.87 -13.57 -10.63
N ASN A 99 -14.88 -13.24 -11.48
CA ASN A 99 -13.46 -13.42 -11.19
C ASN A 99 -12.80 -12.05 -11.05
N ILE A 100 -12.68 -11.58 -9.82
CA ILE A 100 -11.93 -10.35 -9.50
C ILE A 100 -10.44 -10.67 -9.62
N THR A 101 -9.79 -10.07 -10.62
CA THR A 101 -8.35 -10.26 -10.84
C THR A 101 -7.56 -9.06 -10.34
N LYS A 102 -6.28 -9.27 -10.04
CA LYS A 102 -5.37 -8.19 -9.63
C LYS A 102 -5.18 -7.09 -10.69
N LYS A 103 -5.53 -7.37 -11.96
CA LYS A 103 -5.59 -6.39 -13.06
C LYS A 103 -6.66 -5.31 -12.84
N MET A 104 -7.63 -5.58 -11.99
CA MET A 104 -8.75 -4.67 -11.72
C MET A 104 -8.50 -3.78 -10.49
N SER A 105 -7.31 -3.92 -9.87
CA SER A 105 -6.93 -3.13 -8.71
C SER A 105 -6.09 -1.92 -9.11
N ASP A 106 -6.38 -0.79 -8.47
CA ASP A 106 -5.47 0.32 -8.40
C ASP A 106 -4.58 0.17 -7.15
N TYR A 107 -3.34 0.61 -7.28
CA TYR A 107 -2.37 0.59 -6.20
C TYR A 107 -1.95 2.02 -5.92
N PHE A 108 -1.93 2.38 -4.64
CA PHE A 108 -1.53 3.69 -4.19
C PHE A 108 -0.35 3.56 -3.23
N ILE A 109 0.54 4.53 -3.27
CA ILE A 109 1.49 4.78 -2.19
C ILE A 109 0.92 5.89 -1.32
N TYR A 110 0.84 5.64 -0.02
CA TYR A 110 0.54 6.67 0.97
C TYR A 110 1.82 7.02 1.73
N GLN A 111 1.97 8.30 2.04
CA GLN A 111 3.04 8.81 2.88
C GLN A 111 2.42 9.69 3.98
N SER A 112 2.58 9.31 5.25
CA SER A 112 2.01 10.04 6.40
C SER A 112 2.74 11.35 6.71
N ALA A 113 4.06 11.36 6.50
CA ALA A 113 4.93 12.46 6.84
C ALA A 113 5.74 12.88 5.62
N SER A 114 5.32 13.99 5.00
CA SER A 114 6.07 14.72 3.98
C SER A 114 6.16 16.20 4.39
N SER A 115 7.04 16.96 3.74
CA SER A 115 7.18 18.41 3.97
C SER A 115 5.88 19.20 3.73
N THR A 116 4.94 18.62 2.97
CA THR A 116 3.65 19.23 2.62
C THR A 116 2.45 18.58 3.32
N GLY A 117 2.69 17.69 4.31
CA GLY A 117 1.63 16.90 4.96
C GLY A 117 1.44 15.51 4.33
N PRO A 118 0.36 14.79 4.68
CA PRO A 118 0.11 13.45 4.16
C PRO A 118 -0.15 13.47 2.65
N SER A 119 0.27 12.42 1.94
CA SER A 119 0.02 12.30 0.50
C SER A 119 -0.40 10.89 0.12
N LEU A 120 -1.22 10.81 -0.92
CA LEU A 120 -1.66 9.59 -1.56
C LEU A 120 -1.38 9.76 -3.03
N LYS A 121 -0.73 8.78 -3.66
CA LYS A 121 -0.41 8.83 -5.08
C LYS A 121 -0.71 7.50 -5.75
N LEU A 122 -1.47 7.55 -6.85
CA LEU A 122 -1.74 6.42 -7.72
C LEU A 122 -0.43 5.97 -8.37
N LEU A 123 -0.11 4.69 -8.19
CA LEU A 123 0.99 4.05 -8.87
C LEU A 123 0.55 3.66 -10.29
N PRO A 124 1.45 3.74 -11.28
CA PRO A 124 1.21 3.12 -12.57
C PRO A 124 0.87 1.65 -12.36
N HIS A 125 -0.13 1.17 -13.10
CA HIS A 125 -0.57 -0.20 -12.94
C HIS A 125 0.59 -1.14 -13.28
N PRO A 126 0.90 -2.14 -12.44
CA PRO A 126 2.05 -3.02 -12.65
C PRO A 126 1.91 -3.95 -13.87
N HIS A 127 0.91 -3.79 -14.74
CA HIS A 127 0.59 -4.70 -15.85
C HIS A 127 1.77 -4.79 -16.83
N PRO A 128 2.12 -5.99 -17.35
CA PRO A 128 1.45 -7.30 -17.20
C PRO A 128 1.76 -8.04 -15.87
N HIS A 129 2.54 -7.44 -14.99
CA HIS A 129 3.07 -8.04 -13.77
C HIS A 129 1.98 -8.10 -12.68
N LEU A 130 1.40 -9.29 -12.53
CA LEU A 130 0.47 -9.55 -11.45
C LEU A 130 1.22 -10.18 -10.29
N PHE A 131 1.03 -9.62 -9.11
CA PHE A 131 1.61 -10.13 -7.89
C PHE A 131 0.53 -10.37 -6.84
N THR A 132 0.85 -11.24 -5.89
CA THR A 132 -0.03 -11.48 -4.74
C THR A 132 0.19 -10.41 -3.68
N ASP A 133 -0.81 -10.21 -2.81
CA ASP A 133 -0.78 -9.15 -1.79
C ASP A 133 0.43 -9.28 -0.84
N ASN A 134 0.98 -10.49 -0.69
CA ASN A 134 2.05 -10.81 0.25
C ASN A 134 3.47 -10.71 -0.36
N GLU A 135 3.58 -10.37 -1.65
CA GLU A 135 4.86 -10.30 -2.37
C GLU A 135 5.46 -8.89 -2.37
N VAL A 136 4.77 -7.91 -1.77
CA VAL A 136 5.11 -6.48 -1.87
C VAL A 136 5.91 -6.01 -0.67
N GLY A 137 7.02 -5.32 -0.94
CA GLY A 137 7.80 -4.59 0.05
C GLY A 137 8.04 -3.15 -0.40
N VAL A 138 8.26 -2.25 0.55
CA VAL A 138 8.68 -0.87 0.29
C VAL A 138 10.00 -0.61 1.00
N LEU A 139 10.93 0.02 0.29
CA LEU A 139 12.23 0.44 0.79
C LEU A 139 12.33 1.96 0.71
N PRO A 140 12.14 2.66 1.84
CA PRO A 140 12.41 4.10 1.94
C PRO A 140 13.89 4.41 1.69
N ARG A 141 14.15 5.52 0.98
CA ARG A 141 15.49 6.06 0.69
C ARG A 141 15.50 7.57 0.91
N GLY A 142 15.17 8.00 2.12
CA GLY A 142 14.98 9.41 2.45
C GLY A 142 13.64 9.91 1.90
N ASN A 143 13.68 10.88 0.98
CA ASN A 143 12.47 11.41 0.33
C ASN A 143 11.99 10.54 -0.84
N GLU A 144 12.82 9.59 -1.27
CA GLU A 144 12.52 8.63 -2.33
C GLU A 144 12.15 7.27 -1.75
N PHE A 145 11.53 6.42 -2.57
CA PHE A 145 11.20 5.06 -2.18
C PHE A 145 11.28 4.11 -3.38
N THR A 146 11.44 2.82 -3.09
CA THR A 146 11.33 1.74 -4.07
C THR A 146 10.30 0.77 -3.58
N ILE A 147 9.37 0.40 -4.44
CA ILE A 147 8.48 -0.73 -4.19
C ILE A 147 9.10 -1.92 -4.88
N ALA A 148 9.33 -2.99 -4.12
CA ALA A 148 9.85 -4.24 -4.62
C ALA A 148 8.76 -5.30 -4.54
N VAL A 149 8.64 -6.09 -5.59
CA VAL A 149 7.73 -7.23 -5.62
C VAL A 149 8.48 -8.44 -6.11
N LEU A 150 8.54 -9.48 -5.28
CA LEU A 150 9.18 -10.74 -5.65
C LEU A 150 8.11 -11.76 -6.01
N SER A 151 7.84 -11.92 -7.31
CA SER A 151 6.81 -12.85 -7.77
C SER A 151 7.41 -14.17 -8.25
N GLN A 152 6.83 -15.28 -7.79
CA GLN A 152 7.24 -16.61 -8.22
C GLN A 152 6.57 -16.97 -9.55
N THR A 153 7.39 -17.25 -10.57
CA THR A 153 6.89 -17.65 -11.90
C THR A 153 6.93 -19.16 -12.12
N SER A 154 7.84 -19.86 -11.43
CA SER A 154 7.91 -21.33 -11.34
C SER A 154 8.76 -21.73 -10.12
N TYR A 155 8.94 -23.03 -9.87
CA TYR A 155 9.61 -23.58 -8.68
C TYR A 155 10.91 -22.87 -8.27
N TYR A 156 11.77 -22.51 -9.23
CA TYR A 156 13.07 -21.86 -8.97
C TYR A 156 13.26 -20.52 -9.69
N ASN A 157 12.23 -20.03 -10.38
CA ASN A 157 12.34 -18.78 -11.13
C ASN A 157 11.44 -17.71 -10.52
N PHE A 158 12.07 -16.62 -10.14
CA PHE A 158 11.40 -15.45 -9.61
C PHE A 158 11.63 -14.28 -10.54
N VAL A 159 10.67 -13.37 -10.58
CA VAL A 159 10.85 -12.07 -11.21
C VAL A 159 10.73 -11.02 -10.12
N LEU A 160 11.80 -10.24 -9.98
CA LEU A 160 11.82 -9.08 -9.13
C LEU A 160 11.32 -7.89 -9.94
N TYR A 161 10.18 -7.33 -9.55
CA TYR A 161 9.66 -6.09 -10.07
C TYR A 161 10.05 -4.94 -9.14
N LEU A 162 10.53 -3.85 -9.72
CA LEU A 162 10.97 -2.68 -8.97
C LEU A 162 10.28 -1.44 -9.54
N PHE A 163 9.56 -0.74 -8.69
CA PHE A 163 9.09 0.61 -8.95
C PHE A 163 10.00 1.59 -8.23
N LYS A 164 10.53 2.58 -8.94
CA LYS A 164 11.34 3.65 -8.36
C LYS A 164 10.55 4.96 -8.40
N SER A 165 10.50 5.67 -7.27
CA SER A 165 9.82 6.96 -7.16
C SER A 165 10.35 8.04 -8.09
N GLU A 166 11.63 7.95 -8.45
CA GLU A 166 12.38 8.88 -9.29
C GLU A 166 11.88 8.85 -10.73
N ASP A 167 11.67 7.63 -11.22
CA ASP A 167 11.29 7.39 -12.59
C ASP A 167 9.77 7.24 -12.78
N TRP A 168 9.06 6.94 -11.70
CA TRP A 168 7.62 6.71 -11.67
C TRP A 168 7.14 5.62 -12.65
N TYR A 169 7.93 4.55 -12.84
CA TYR A 169 7.55 3.38 -13.64
C TYR A 169 8.11 2.06 -13.06
N TRP A 170 7.57 0.94 -13.54
CA TRP A 170 7.97 -0.41 -13.13
C TRP A 170 9.06 -0.98 -14.04
N THR A 171 10.11 -1.53 -13.45
CA THR A 171 11.12 -2.37 -14.10
C THR A 171 11.00 -3.82 -13.64
N SER A 172 11.59 -4.75 -14.39
CA SER A 172 11.61 -6.16 -13.99
C SER A 172 12.97 -6.80 -14.28
N LYS A 173 13.34 -7.77 -13.44
CA LYS A 173 14.52 -8.60 -13.63
C LYS A 173 14.24 -10.03 -13.16
N LYS A 174 14.59 -11.01 -13.98
CA LYS A 174 14.60 -12.42 -13.56
C LYS A 174 15.71 -12.63 -12.53
N VAL A 175 15.36 -13.26 -11.41
CA VAL A 175 16.30 -13.62 -10.36
C VAL A 175 16.19 -15.12 -10.08
N LEU A 176 17.35 -15.73 -9.85
CA LEU A 176 17.47 -17.13 -9.50
C LEU A 176 17.75 -17.22 -8.00
N VAL A 177 17.19 -18.24 -7.36
CA VAL A 177 17.53 -18.57 -5.99
C VAL A 177 18.73 -19.50 -6.06
N ASP A 178 19.85 -19.06 -5.52
CA ASP A 178 21.00 -19.94 -5.28
C ASP A 178 20.59 -21.05 -4.31
N SER A 179 21.19 -22.23 -4.46
CA SER A 179 21.01 -23.31 -3.49
C SER A 179 21.23 -22.78 -2.05
N PRO A 180 20.42 -23.18 -1.07
CA PRO A 180 20.58 -22.76 0.31
C PRO A 180 22.03 -22.96 0.75
N ARG A 181 22.65 -21.90 1.30
CA ARG A 181 24.04 -21.99 1.80
C ARG A 181 24.16 -22.92 3.01
N LEU A 182 23.04 -23.21 3.67
CA LEU A 182 22.92 -24.16 4.76
C LEU A 182 21.80 -25.15 4.43
N PRO A 183 21.98 -26.45 4.70
CA PRO A 183 20.91 -27.43 4.55
C PRO A 183 19.73 -27.05 5.46
N PHE A 184 18.51 -27.18 4.94
CA PHE A 184 17.28 -27.06 5.73
C PHE A 184 16.87 -28.45 6.24
N PRO A 185 16.40 -28.60 7.49
CA PRO A 185 16.24 -27.54 8.49
C PRO A 185 17.57 -27.03 9.02
N MET A 186 17.61 -25.74 9.37
CA MET A 186 18.78 -25.15 10.05
C MET A 186 19.07 -25.96 11.31
N PRO A 187 20.34 -26.36 11.57
CA PRO A 187 20.69 -26.97 12.84
C PRO A 187 20.26 -26.02 13.98
N LEU A 188 19.54 -26.57 14.96
CA LEU A 188 19.14 -25.86 16.18
C LEU A 188 20.36 -25.37 16.96
#